data_AF-A0A9C9JZL0-F1
#
_entry.id   AF-A0A9C9JZL0-F1
#
_cell.length_a   1.000
_cell.length_b   1.000
_cell.length_c   1.000
_cell.angle_alpha   90.00
_cell.angle_beta   90.00
_cell.angle_gamma   90.00
#
_symmetry.space_group_name_H-M   'P 1'
#
loop_
_entity.id
_entity.type
_entity.pdbx_description
1 polymer ?
#
loop_
_entity_poly.entity_id
_entity_poly.type
_entity_poly.pdbx_seq_one_letter_code
_entity_poly.pdbx_strand_id
1 'polypeptide(L)'
;MENNIRNDDVAREGSEKVCRRCGKILDSTEVSDGLCRQCKIEIEEEKIIQSKEEEETTTPETKSKFLSVFKWALLIACSALILANSVILVKLLFFNTPSEESTIPDLTKDAILCLSNLSDIAELLQQGELPSESIVCPVSGLPYRIEIKDQDTFVYCPAPEKHQLKALWVSKKNPVPEVLK
;
A
#
# COMPACT_ATOMS: atom_id res chain seq x y z
N MET A 1 9.26 40.98 -85.17
CA MET A 1 8.80 39.64 -84.77
C MET A 1 10.05 38.88 -84.39
N GLU A 2 10.64 39.18 -83.22
CA GLU A 2 10.33 38.67 -81.87
C GLU A 2 10.93 37.28 -81.57
N ASN A 3 11.34 37.14 -80.30
CA ASN A 3 11.92 36.00 -79.56
C ASN A 3 13.46 35.89 -79.68
N ASN A 4 14.29 36.40 -78.76
CA ASN A 4 14.34 36.35 -77.29
C ASN A 4 14.48 34.93 -76.73
N ILE A 5 15.72 34.43 -76.70
CA ILE A 5 16.16 33.32 -75.86
C ILE A 5 17.41 33.83 -75.12
N ARG A 6 17.23 34.29 -73.89
CA ARG A 6 18.32 34.52 -72.94
C ARG A 6 18.56 33.21 -72.21
N ASN A 7 19.70 32.60 -72.48
CA ASN A 7 20.29 31.57 -71.63
C ASN A 7 20.83 32.27 -70.38
N ASP A 8 20.10 32.16 -69.27
CA ASP A 8 20.61 32.51 -67.95
C ASP A 8 21.23 31.25 -67.33
N ASP A 9 22.50 31.00 -67.68
CA ASP A 9 23.37 30.04 -66.98
C ASP A 9 23.70 30.60 -65.59
N VAL A 10 22.84 30.31 -64.62
CA VAL A 10 23.10 30.56 -63.19
C VAL A 10 24.12 29.53 -62.71
N ALA A 11 25.40 29.87 -62.84
CA ALA A 11 26.50 29.21 -62.15
C ALA A 11 26.33 29.40 -60.64
N ARG A 12 25.61 28.47 -60.01
CA ARG A 12 25.46 28.37 -58.56
C ARG A 12 26.71 27.70 -58.01
N GLU A 13 27.73 28.47 -57.67
CA GLU A 13 28.86 28.04 -56.83
C GLU A 13 28.32 27.68 -55.43
N GLY A 14 27.80 26.45 -55.30
CA GLY A 14 27.58 25.82 -54.01
C GLY A 14 28.92 25.29 -53.51
N SER A 15 29.60 26.02 -52.64
CA SER A 15 30.74 25.48 -51.89
C SER A 15 30.25 24.26 -51.10
N GLU A 16 30.60 23.05 -51.54
CA GLU A 16 30.27 21.81 -50.83
C GLU A 16 30.85 21.90 -49.43
N LYS A 17 29.96 21.92 -48.43
CA LYS A 17 30.38 21.93 -47.02
C LYS A 17 30.72 20.49 -46.65
N VAL A 18 31.95 20.27 -46.21
CA VAL A 18 32.42 18.94 -45.80
C VAL A 18 32.58 18.90 -44.27
N CYS A 19 32.17 17.78 -43.66
CA CYS A 19 32.35 17.54 -42.23
C CYS A 19 33.84 17.51 -41.88
N ARG A 20 34.24 18.32 -40.90
CA ARG A 20 35.65 18.44 -40.48
C ARG A 20 36.22 17.16 -39.85
N ARG A 21 35.37 16.28 -39.29
CA ARG A 21 35.81 15.05 -38.58
C ARG A 21 35.86 13.83 -39.49
N CYS A 22 34.83 13.61 -40.31
CA CYS A 22 34.71 12.38 -41.11
C CYS A 22 34.73 12.58 -42.64
N GLY A 23 34.83 13.83 -43.13
CA GLY A 23 34.94 14.11 -44.56
C GLY A 23 33.64 13.91 -45.36
N LYS A 24 32.50 13.65 -44.71
CA LYS A 24 31.20 13.53 -45.39
C LYS A 24 30.70 14.89 -45.90
N ILE A 25 30.14 14.91 -47.10
CA ILE A 25 29.49 16.08 -47.68
C ILE A 25 28.20 16.37 -46.90
N LEU A 26 28.03 17.61 -46.47
CA LEU A 26 26.92 18.07 -45.65
C LEU A 26 25.91 18.82 -46.52
N ASP A 27 24.63 18.47 -46.37
CA ASP A 27 23.58 19.30 -46.94
C ASP A 27 23.45 20.60 -46.14
N SER A 28 23.25 21.69 -46.85
CA SER A 28 23.36 23.07 -46.37
C SER A 28 22.39 23.42 -45.23
N THR A 29 21.40 22.57 -44.97
CA THR A 29 20.35 22.74 -43.97
C THR A 29 20.65 22.10 -42.59
N GLU A 30 21.75 21.34 -42.43
CA GLU A 30 22.01 20.59 -41.19
C GLU A 30 23.39 20.87 -40.55
N VAL A 31 23.93 22.08 -40.71
CA VAL A 31 25.29 22.41 -40.23
C VAL A 31 25.26 23.43 -39.10
N SER A 32 25.32 22.95 -37.86
CA SER A 32 25.87 23.71 -36.73
C SER A 32 27.32 23.28 -36.54
N ASP A 33 28.25 24.22 -36.60
CA ASP A 33 29.67 24.04 -36.24
C ASP A 33 30.55 23.17 -37.17
N GLY A 34 30.09 22.87 -38.39
CA GLY A 34 30.91 22.19 -39.41
C GLY A 34 31.11 20.69 -39.17
N LEU A 35 30.27 20.07 -38.35
CA LEU A 35 30.25 18.64 -38.04
C LEU A 35 28.95 18.01 -38.55
N CYS A 36 29.02 16.75 -38.98
CA CYS A 36 27.81 15.98 -39.27
C CYS A 36 27.12 15.55 -37.97
N ARG A 37 25.82 15.24 -38.07
CA ARG A 37 25.00 14.80 -36.94
C ARG A 37 25.61 13.62 -36.17
N GLN A 38 26.17 12.64 -36.86
CA GLN A 38 26.82 11.48 -36.22
C GLN A 38 28.05 11.89 -35.40
N CYS A 39 28.95 12.68 -35.99
CA CYS A 39 30.16 13.12 -35.30
C CYS A 39 29.88 14.02 -34.10
N LYS A 40 28.75 14.76 -34.09
CA LYS A 40 28.33 15.57 -32.95
C LYS A 40 27.90 14.70 -31.77
N ILE A 41 27.11 13.66 -32.04
CA ILE A 41 26.63 12.71 -31.02
C ILE A 41 27.82 12.01 -30.34
N GLU A 42 28.80 11.54 -31.12
CA GLU A 42 30.00 10.89 -30.57
C GLU A 42 30.79 11.81 -29.62
N ILE A 43 30.91 13.11 -29.92
CA ILE A 43 31.60 14.07 -29.02
C ILE A 43 30.80 14.29 -27.74
N GLU A 44 29.47 14.37 -27.84
CA GLU A 44 28.60 14.53 -26.68
C GLU A 44 28.64 13.28 -25.77
N GLU A 45 28.64 12.07 -26.36
CA GLU A 45 28.77 10.82 -25.61
C GLU A 45 30.14 10.69 -24.90
N GLU A 46 31.24 11.02 -25.58
CA GLU A 46 32.58 11.03 -24.97
C GLU A 46 32.66 12.00 -23.76
N LYS A 47 32.03 13.18 -23.86
CA LYS A 47 31.96 14.15 -22.75
C LYS A 47 31.13 13.64 -21.58
N ILE A 48 30.00 12.98 -21.85
CA ILE A 48 29.14 12.41 -20.81
C ILE A 48 29.89 11.33 -20.03
N ILE A 49 30.64 10.46 -20.73
CA ILE A 49 31.43 9.39 -20.10
C ILE A 49 32.53 9.99 -19.20
N GLN A 50 33.28 10.98 -19.68
CA GLN A 50 34.32 11.65 -18.87
C GLN A 50 33.74 12.35 -17.64
N SER A 51 32.60 13.04 -17.78
CA SER A 51 31.96 13.71 -16.63
C SER A 51 31.47 12.72 -15.56
N LYS A 52 31.03 11.53 -15.97
CA LYS A 52 30.60 10.46 -15.07
C LYS A 52 31.78 9.82 -14.33
N GLU A 53 32.94 9.73 -14.97
CA GLU A 53 34.17 9.19 -14.38
C GLU A 53 34.81 10.18 -13.39
N GLU A 54 34.66 11.50 -13.61
CA GLU A 54 35.07 12.55 -12.67
C GLU A 54 34.15 12.65 -11.43
N GLU A 55 32.84 12.45 -11.56
CA GLU A 55 31.93 12.48 -10.41
C GLU A 55 32.12 11.31 -9.44
N GLU A 56 32.67 10.18 -9.88
CA GLU A 56 32.93 9.01 -9.02
C GLU A 56 34.21 9.13 -8.17
N THR A 57 35.06 10.13 -8.40
CA THR A 57 36.39 10.24 -7.73
C THR A 57 36.48 11.29 -6.62
N THR A 58 35.41 12.02 -6.29
CA THR A 58 35.44 13.04 -5.22
C THR A 58 34.53 12.70 -4.04
N THR A 59 34.78 11.58 -3.36
CA THR A 59 34.28 11.40 -1.99
C THR A 59 35.22 12.07 -0.99
N PRO A 60 34.76 13.04 -0.17
CA PRO A 60 35.59 13.62 0.88
C PRO A 60 35.86 12.60 2.00
N GLU A 61 37.05 12.00 1.94
CA GLU A 61 37.61 11.22 3.04
C GLU A 61 37.90 12.14 4.22
N THR A 62 37.04 12.11 5.26
CA THR A 62 37.39 12.43 6.67
C THR A 62 36.16 12.43 7.60
N LYS A 63 34.92 12.47 7.07
CA LYS A 63 33.69 12.36 7.89
C LYS A 63 33.11 10.94 8.02
N SER A 64 33.82 9.92 7.53
CA SER A 64 33.34 8.53 7.43
C SER A 64 33.07 7.85 8.79
N LYS A 65 33.94 8.07 9.80
CA LYS A 65 33.80 7.40 11.10
C LYS A 65 32.58 7.90 11.88
N PHE A 66 32.31 9.21 11.84
CA PHE A 66 31.17 9.79 12.57
C PHE A 66 29.83 9.40 11.93
N LEU A 67 29.77 9.34 10.60
CA LEU A 67 28.60 8.82 9.89
C LEU A 67 28.36 7.34 10.17
N SER A 68 29.42 6.54 10.28
CA SER A 68 29.31 5.12 10.64
C SER A 68 28.75 4.95 12.05
N VAL A 69 29.31 5.67 13.04
CA VAL A 69 28.81 5.64 14.43
C VAL A 69 27.36 6.11 14.52
N PHE A 70 27.00 7.17 13.79
CA PHE A 70 25.62 7.68 13.76
C PHE A 70 24.65 6.66 13.15
N LYS A 71 25.02 5.98 12.07
CA LYS A 71 24.21 4.91 11.46
C LYS A 71 23.97 3.77 12.45
N TRP A 72 25.00 3.34 13.18
CA TRP A 72 24.86 2.31 14.21
C TRP A 72 24.00 2.76 15.39
N ALA A 73 24.17 3.99 15.86
CA ALA A 73 23.34 4.56 16.92
C ALA A 73 21.86 4.64 16.49
N LEU A 74 21.59 5.06 15.26
CA LEU A 74 20.24 5.10 14.69
C LEU A 74 19.62 3.70 14.57
N LEU A 75 20.39 2.71 14.11
CA LEU A 75 19.95 1.31 14.03
C LEU A 75 19.58 0.75 15.41
N ILE A 76 20.41 1.02 16.42
CA ILE A 76 20.14 0.59 17.80
C ILE A 76 18.89 1.29 18.34
N ALA A 77 18.73 2.59 18.12
CA ALA A 77 17.56 3.34 18.55
C ALA A 77 16.27 2.83 17.89
N CYS A 78 16.28 2.58 16.57
CA CYS A 78 15.15 1.99 15.86
C CYS A 78 14.83 0.58 16.36
N SER A 79 15.84 -0.26 16.57
CA SER A 79 15.65 -1.61 17.10
C SER A 79 15.05 -1.59 18.51
N ALA A 80 15.53 -0.69 19.38
CA ALA A 80 14.98 -0.51 20.71
C ALA A 80 13.51 -0.04 20.67
N LEU A 81 13.16 0.88 19.77
CA LEU A 81 11.78 1.31 19.57
C LEU A 81 10.89 0.16 19.06
N ILE A 82 11.38 -0.65 18.11
CA ILE A 82 10.64 -1.81 17.61
C ILE A 82 10.41 -2.82 18.74
N LEU A 83 11.42 -3.10 19.58
CA LEU A 83 11.29 -4.01 20.72
C LEU A 83 10.36 -3.47 21.82
N ALA A 84 10.43 -2.17 22.11
CA ALA A 84 9.53 -1.54 23.09
C ALA A 84 8.07 -1.57 22.59
N ASN A 85 7.86 -1.30 21.30
CA ASN A 85 6.53 -1.36 20.69
C ASN A 85 6.08 -2.79 20.37
N SER A 86 7.00 -3.75 20.21
CA SER A 86 6.64 -5.14 19.98
C SER A 86 5.98 -5.75 21.21
N VAL A 87 6.34 -5.32 22.42
CA VAL A 87 5.61 -5.70 23.64
C VAL A 87 4.17 -5.19 23.60
N ILE A 88 3.94 -3.99 23.07
CA ILE A 88 2.59 -3.41 22.91
C ILE A 88 1.83 -4.12 21.80
N LEU A 89 2.48 -4.44 20.68
CA LEU A 89 1.89 -5.20 19.57
C LEU A 89 1.59 -6.65 19.96
N VAL A 90 2.47 -7.30 20.71
CA VAL A 90 2.22 -8.62 21.31
C VAL A 90 1.09 -8.52 22.32
N LYS A 91 1.00 -7.43 23.10
CA LYS A 91 -0.19 -7.17 23.91
C LYS A 91 -1.45 -7.03 23.07
N LEU A 92 -1.44 -6.28 21.98
CA LEU A 92 -2.61 -6.13 21.12
C LEU A 92 -2.96 -7.39 20.33
N LEU A 93 -1.98 -8.22 19.95
CA LEU A 93 -2.20 -9.43 19.15
C LEU A 93 -2.54 -10.66 20.01
N PHE A 94 -1.96 -10.78 21.21
CA PHE A 94 -2.20 -11.90 22.13
C PHE A 94 -3.17 -11.55 23.26
N PHE A 95 -3.27 -10.27 23.65
CA PHE A 95 -4.27 -9.75 24.60
C PHE A 95 -5.38 -8.94 23.90
N ASN A 96 -5.54 -9.11 22.57
CA ASN A 96 -6.89 -9.16 21.97
C ASN A 96 -7.63 -10.46 22.36
N THR A 97 -7.36 -11.00 23.55
CA THR A 97 -8.45 -11.55 24.34
C THR A 97 -9.53 -10.46 24.41
N PRO A 98 -10.78 -10.78 24.06
CA PRO A 98 -11.85 -9.79 24.01
C PRO A 98 -11.83 -8.99 25.30
N SER A 99 -11.85 -7.67 25.16
CA SER A 99 -12.08 -6.68 26.21
C SER A 99 -12.34 -7.29 27.58
N GLU A 100 -11.39 -7.10 28.50
CA GLU A 100 -11.50 -7.44 29.92
C GLU A 100 -12.58 -6.58 30.65
N GLU A 101 -13.65 -6.22 29.94
CA GLU A 101 -14.76 -5.37 30.38
C GLU A 101 -16.12 -5.94 29.98
N SER A 102 -16.29 -7.27 30.00
CA SER A 102 -17.59 -7.90 30.33
C SER A 102 -17.44 -9.36 30.71
N THR A 103 -16.35 -9.75 31.39
CA THR A 103 -16.40 -10.97 32.20
C THR A 103 -17.31 -10.66 33.36
N ILE A 104 -18.61 -10.74 33.11
CA ILE A 104 -19.63 -10.76 34.11
C ILE A 104 -19.21 -11.90 35.06
N PRO A 105 -18.77 -11.59 36.30
CA PRO A 105 -18.48 -12.64 37.26
C PRO A 105 -19.80 -13.41 37.46
N ASP A 106 -19.74 -14.74 37.37
CA ASP A 106 -20.88 -15.69 37.36
C ASP A 106 -21.59 -16.00 36.04
N LEU A 107 -20.92 -15.93 34.88
CA LEU A 107 -21.47 -16.62 33.70
C LEU A 107 -21.22 -18.15 33.79
N THR A 108 -22.30 -18.92 33.69
CA THR A 108 -22.23 -20.39 33.61
C THR A 108 -21.51 -20.84 32.34
N LYS A 109 -20.91 -22.05 32.35
CA LYS A 109 -20.24 -22.61 31.16
C LYS A 109 -21.14 -22.58 29.92
N ASP A 110 -22.43 -22.86 30.10
CA ASP A 110 -23.39 -22.85 29.00
C ASP A 110 -23.72 -21.44 28.50
N ALA A 111 -23.65 -20.43 29.37
CA ALA A 111 -23.79 -19.03 28.96
C ALA A 111 -22.61 -18.57 28.12
N ILE A 112 -21.39 -19.03 28.43
CA ILE A 112 -20.19 -18.77 27.62
C ILE A 112 -20.35 -19.39 26.23
N LEU A 113 -20.83 -20.63 26.14
CA LEU A 113 -21.10 -21.28 24.84
C LEU A 113 -22.20 -20.55 24.06
N CYS A 114 -23.26 -20.10 24.76
CA CYS A 114 -24.34 -19.32 24.14
C CYS A 114 -23.84 -17.97 23.60
N LEU A 115 -22.90 -17.33 24.29
CA LEU A 115 -22.23 -16.11 23.86
C LEU A 115 -21.36 -16.36 22.62
N SER A 116 -20.62 -17.47 22.61
CA SER A 116 -19.83 -17.89 21.44
C SER A 116 -20.70 -18.08 20.21
N ASN A 117 -21.82 -18.80 20.33
CA ASN A 117 -22.76 -18.97 19.23
C ASN A 117 -23.29 -17.62 18.72
N LEU A 118 -23.57 -16.66 19.61
CA LEU A 118 -24.01 -15.32 19.20
C LEU A 118 -22.92 -14.52 18.50
N SER A 119 -21.64 -14.71 18.87
CA SER A 119 -20.52 -14.13 18.13
C SER A 119 -20.44 -14.69 16.71
N ASP A 120 -20.58 -16.01 16.54
CA ASP A 120 -20.59 -16.65 15.21
C ASP A 120 -21.78 -16.15 14.37
N ILE A 121 -22.95 -15.99 15.00
CA ILE A 121 -24.13 -15.41 14.36
C ILE A 121 -23.87 -13.96 13.95
N ALA A 122 -23.16 -13.18 14.77
CA ALA A 122 -22.82 -11.80 14.43
C ALA A 122 -21.99 -11.72 13.14
N GLU A 123 -21.03 -12.64 12.96
CA GLU A 123 -20.25 -12.74 11.73
C GLU A 123 -21.13 -13.04 10.51
N LEU A 124 -22.09 -13.96 10.64
CA LEU A 124 -23.06 -14.25 9.57
C LEU A 124 -23.90 -13.01 9.21
N LEU A 125 -24.38 -12.27 10.22
CA LEU A 125 -25.17 -11.06 10.00
C LEU A 125 -24.36 -9.97 9.28
N GLN A 126 -23.06 -9.83 9.58
CA GLN A 126 -22.16 -8.92 8.87
C GLN A 126 -22.01 -9.32 7.39
N GLN A 127 -21.99 -10.62 7.10
CA GLN A 127 -21.96 -11.15 5.74
C GLN A 127 -23.31 -11.03 5.02
N GLY A 128 -24.37 -10.64 5.73
CA GLY A 128 -25.73 -10.52 5.19
C GLY A 128 -26.49 -11.84 5.17
N GLU A 129 -25.97 -12.86 5.85
CA GLU A 129 -26.59 -14.17 6.00
C GLU A 129 -27.40 -14.25 7.30
N LEU A 130 -28.44 -15.10 7.31
CA LEU A 130 -29.20 -15.41 8.50
C LEU A 130 -28.70 -16.72 9.11
N PRO A 131 -28.70 -16.85 10.44
CA PRO A 131 -28.27 -18.08 11.08
C PRO A 131 -29.22 -19.24 10.75
N SER A 132 -28.63 -20.39 10.45
CA SER A 132 -29.36 -21.64 10.22
C SER A 132 -30.03 -22.12 11.52
N GLU A 133 -31.17 -22.81 11.39
CA GLU A 133 -31.86 -23.47 12.52
C GLU A 133 -31.01 -24.56 13.19
N SER A 134 -29.90 -24.98 12.57
CA SER A 134 -28.92 -25.88 13.18
C SER A 134 -28.12 -25.24 14.32
N ILE A 135 -28.04 -23.90 14.37
CA ILE A 135 -27.38 -23.18 15.45
C ILE A 135 -28.40 -23.00 16.57
N VAL A 136 -28.25 -23.79 17.64
CA VAL A 136 -29.18 -23.83 18.76
C VAL A 136 -28.54 -23.37 20.06
N CYS A 137 -29.36 -22.85 20.96
CA CYS A 137 -28.94 -22.49 22.31
C CYS A 137 -28.56 -23.76 23.10
N PRO A 138 -27.38 -23.83 23.74
CA PRO A 138 -26.88 -25.04 24.38
C PRO A 138 -27.74 -25.52 25.56
N VAL A 139 -28.49 -24.62 26.21
CA VAL A 139 -29.30 -24.97 27.39
C VAL A 139 -30.75 -25.30 27.03
N SER A 140 -31.30 -24.66 26.00
CA SER A 140 -32.68 -24.89 25.61
C SER A 140 -32.83 -25.90 24.48
N GLY A 141 -31.78 -26.11 23.67
CA GLY A 141 -31.84 -26.88 22.42
C GLY A 141 -32.70 -26.21 21.34
N LEU A 142 -33.14 -24.97 21.56
CA LEU A 142 -33.99 -24.23 20.62
C LEU A 142 -33.14 -23.31 19.72
N PRO A 143 -33.56 -23.08 18.47
CA PRO A 143 -32.90 -22.11 17.60
C PRO A 143 -33.03 -20.69 18.16
N TYR A 144 -32.09 -19.83 17.77
CA TYR A 144 -32.12 -18.42 18.15
C TYR A 144 -33.27 -17.68 17.46
N ARG A 145 -33.85 -16.69 18.16
CA ARG A 145 -34.97 -15.90 17.63
C ARG A 145 -34.45 -14.73 16.82
N ILE A 146 -34.94 -14.56 15.61
CA ILE A 146 -34.55 -13.48 14.71
C ILE A 146 -35.68 -12.44 14.66
N GLU A 147 -35.38 -11.17 14.87
CA GLU A 147 -36.32 -10.07 14.71
C GLU A 147 -35.70 -8.94 13.89
N ILE A 148 -36.45 -8.40 12.93
CA ILE A 148 -35.99 -7.25 12.13
C ILE A 148 -36.73 -6.00 12.62
N LYS A 149 -35.97 -5.01 13.10
CA LYS A 149 -36.49 -3.73 13.61
C LYS A 149 -35.65 -2.59 13.06
N ASP A 150 -36.27 -1.52 12.58
CA ASP A 150 -35.58 -0.30 12.12
C ASP A 150 -34.39 -0.56 11.16
N GLN A 151 -34.61 -1.48 10.22
CA GLN A 151 -33.61 -1.93 9.24
C GLN A 151 -32.36 -2.58 9.87
N ASP A 152 -32.48 -3.09 11.09
CA ASP A 152 -31.47 -3.90 11.77
C ASP A 152 -32.03 -5.29 12.08
N THR A 153 -31.16 -6.29 12.03
CA THR A 153 -31.50 -7.67 12.31
C THR A 153 -30.94 -8.02 13.68
N PHE A 154 -31.83 -8.29 14.62
CA PHE A 154 -31.51 -8.74 15.96
C PHE A 154 -31.65 -10.24 16.07
N VAL A 155 -30.73 -10.87 16.79
CA VAL A 155 -30.80 -12.29 17.11
C VAL A 155 -30.72 -12.47 18.62
N TYR A 156 -31.74 -13.11 19.20
CA TYR A 156 -31.93 -13.26 20.63
C TYR A 156 -31.79 -14.72 21.07
N CYS A 157 -31.17 -14.93 22.23
CA CYS A 157 -31.24 -16.21 22.92
C CYS A 157 -32.71 -16.56 23.23
N PRO A 158 -33.16 -17.80 22.96
CA PRO A 158 -34.54 -18.21 23.19
C PRO A 158 -34.90 -18.31 24.68
N ALA A 159 -33.93 -18.56 25.56
CA ALA A 159 -34.14 -18.80 26.98
C ALA A 159 -33.03 -18.15 27.86
N PRO A 160 -32.91 -16.80 27.85
CA PRO A 160 -31.88 -16.08 28.61
C PRO A 160 -31.97 -16.35 30.12
N GLU A 161 -33.16 -16.60 30.65
CA GLU A 161 -33.40 -16.89 32.07
C GLU A 161 -32.68 -18.15 32.54
N LYS A 162 -32.49 -19.15 31.66
CA LYS A 162 -31.73 -20.36 31.97
C LYS A 162 -30.23 -20.10 32.13
N HIS A 163 -29.76 -18.97 31.61
CA HIS A 163 -28.41 -18.46 31.79
C HIS A 163 -28.31 -17.46 32.96
N GLN A 164 -29.38 -17.27 33.75
CA GLN A 164 -29.48 -16.25 34.80
C GLN A 164 -29.36 -14.82 34.25
N LEU A 165 -29.86 -14.60 33.03
CA LEU A 165 -29.88 -13.32 32.33
C LEU A 165 -31.34 -12.94 32.03
N LYS A 166 -31.63 -11.64 31.95
CA LYS A 166 -32.93 -11.14 31.45
C LYS A 166 -32.99 -11.17 29.94
N ALA A 167 -31.89 -10.82 29.28
CA ALA A 167 -31.79 -10.85 27.83
C ALA A 167 -30.34 -11.04 27.38
N LEU A 168 -30.19 -11.67 26.22
CA LEU A 168 -28.92 -11.92 25.56
C LEU A 168 -29.16 -11.87 24.05
N TRP A 169 -28.50 -10.95 23.36
CA TRP A 169 -28.74 -10.71 21.94
C TRP A 169 -27.52 -10.19 21.20
N VAL A 170 -27.58 -10.20 19.88
CA VAL A 170 -26.65 -9.51 19.00
C VAL A 170 -27.42 -8.85 17.87
N SER A 171 -26.85 -7.85 17.21
CA SER A 171 -27.47 -7.19 16.06
C SER A 171 -26.50 -7.07 14.89
N LYS A 172 -27.03 -6.78 13.70
CA LYS A 172 -26.19 -6.49 12.54
C LYS A 172 -25.47 -5.15 12.70
N LYS A 173 -26.06 -4.14 13.35
CA LYS A 173 -25.37 -2.86 13.58
C LYS A 173 -24.34 -2.93 14.72
N ASN A 174 -24.62 -3.72 15.76
CA ASN A 174 -23.69 -3.99 16.87
C ASN A 174 -23.32 -5.48 16.89
N PRO A 175 -22.18 -5.88 16.25
CA PRO A 175 -21.75 -7.27 16.16
C PRO A 175 -21.14 -7.83 17.45
N VAL A 176 -21.26 -7.11 18.57
CA VAL A 176 -20.81 -7.58 19.88
C VAL A 176 -22.04 -8.04 20.64
N PRO A 177 -22.08 -9.29 21.14
CA PRO A 177 -23.21 -9.76 21.95
C PRO A 177 -23.42 -8.90 23.20
N GLU A 178 -24.65 -8.47 23.40
CA GLU A 178 -25.09 -7.64 24.52
C GLU A 178 -25.83 -8.49 25.55
N VAL A 179 -25.60 -8.18 26.83
CA VAL A 179 -26.13 -8.93 27.97
C VAL A 179 -26.90 -8.00 28.91
N LEU A 180 -28.11 -8.40 29.30
CA LEU A 180 -28.88 -7.74 30.33
C LEU A 180 -29.14 -8.69 31.50
N LYS A 181 -28.72 -8.32 32.71
CA LYS A 181 -28.99 -9.03 33.97
C LYS A 181 -30.21 -8.47 34.70
#